data_AF-A0A812SMS0-F1
#
_entry.id   AF-A0A812SMS0-F1
#
_cell.length_a   1.000
_cell.length_b   1.000
_cell.length_c   1.000
_cell.angle_alpha   90.00
_cell.angle_beta   90.00
_cell.angle_gamma   90.00
#
_symmetry.space_group_name_H-M   'P 1'
#
loop_
_entity.id
_entity.type
_entity.pdbx_description
1 polymer ?
#
loop_
_entity_poly.entity_id
_entity_poly.type
_entity_poly.pdbx_seq_one_letter_code
_entity_poly.pdbx_strand_id
1 'polypeptide(L)'
;MGNDRKPRLTFEEVLLCIAGVLSFRSLIVVFICNFWGHFDASLRYPIVHDLDSFFALKQLFLVLLKTAGYLLGFREVTKNLGWAVLALLVNVCTVPIIWLTALPIGDVNSYHQKHDVLDEDLAIRIWCTLTVSTERAAAVARFKATARKALAGVAKAVPMLKPAALRIDPTLVRILKANSV
;
A
#
# COMPACT_ATOMS: atom_id res chain seq x y z
N MET A 1 8.40 -16.80 -0.32
CA MET A 1 8.88 -15.68 -1.17
C MET A 1 7.90 -14.51 -1.02
N GLY A 2 8.06 -13.70 0.04
CA GLY A 2 7.10 -12.68 0.43
C GLY A 2 7.62 -11.28 0.17
N ASN A 3 7.49 -10.86 -1.09
CA ASN A 3 7.29 -9.50 -1.60
C ASN A 3 7.84 -8.32 -0.76
N ASP A 4 9.07 -7.92 -1.09
CA ASP A 4 9.72 -6.68 -0.71
C ASP A 4 9.01 -5.48 -1.41
N ARG A 5 7.76 -5.17 -1.01
CA ARG A 5 7.03 -3.98 -1.47
C ARG A 5 7.61 -2.73 -0.79
N LYS A 6 8.85 -2.38 -1.12
CA LYS A 6 9.45 -1.10 -0.74
C LYS A 6 8.69 0.04 -1.44
N PRO A 7 8.43 1.17 -0.76
CA PRO A 7 7.79 2.35 -1.36
C PRO A 7 8.75 3.00 -2.37
N ARG A 8 8.88 2.40 -3.55
CA ARG A 8 9.78 2.88 -4.63
C ARG A 8 9.20 4.10 -5.33
N LEU A 9 7.87 4.21 -5.41
CA LEU A 9 7.18 5.27 -6.15
C LEU A 9 7.47 6.65 -5.54
N THR A 10 7.39 6.79 -4.21
CA THR A 10 7.65 8.06 -3.50
C THR A 10 9.08 8.59 -3.65
N PHE A 11 10.04 7.73 -3.98
CA PHE A 11 11.43 8.17 -4.13
C PHE A 11 11.65 8.94 -5.44
N GLU A 12 11.06 8.47 -6.54
CA GLU A 12 11.13 9.14 -7.84
C GLU A 12 10.59 10.57 -7.77
N GLU A 13 9.43 10.74 -7.14
CA GLU A 13 8.75 12.03 -7.04
C GLU A 13 9.53 13.03 -6.17
N VAL A 14 10.17 12.54 -5.11
CA VAL A 14 11.07 13.35 -4.28
C VAL A 14 12.29 13.79 -5.08
N LEU A 15 12.88 12.90 -5.89
CA LEU A 15 14.01 13.26 -6.76
C LEU A 15 13.62 14.32 -7.80
N LEU A 16 12.46 14.17 -8.43
CA LEU A 16 11.94 15.17 -9.39
C LEU A 16 11.67 16.53 -8.74
N CYS A 17 11.22 16.53 -7.48
CA CYS A 17 11.06 17.76 -6.70
C CYS A 17 12.41 18.41 -6.34
N ILE A 18 13.41 17.62 -5.93
CA ILE A 18 14.75 18.13 -5.62
C ILE A 18 15.45 18.67 -6.87
N ALA A 19 15.25 18.02 -8.03
CA ALA A 19 15.74 18.48 -9.32
C ALA A 19 15.05 19.77 -9.81
N GLY A 20 14.04 20.28 -9.10
CA GLY A 20 13.31 21.50 -9.45
C GLY A 20 12.35 21.35 -10.63
N VAL A 21 12.18 20.12 -11.14
CA VAL A 21 11.29 19.79 -12.26
C VAL A 21 9.82 19.78 -11.82
N LEU A 22 9.56 19.29 -10.59
CA LEU A 22 8.24 19.19 -10.02
C LEU A 22 8.01 20.21 -8.90
N SER A 23 6.84 20.86 -8.90
CA SER A 23 6.41 21.75 -7.81
C SER A 23 6.12 20.98 -6.52
N PHE A 24 6.49 21.55 -5.37
CA PHE A 24 6.21 20.99 -4.06
C PHE A 24 4.70 20.74 -3.81
N ARG A 25 3.82 21.59 -4.38
CA ARG A 25 2.36 21.38 -4.29
C ARG A 25 1.91 20.08 -4.95
N SER A 26 2.50 19.76 -6.10
CA SER A 26 2.23 18.51 -6.81
C SER A 26 2.74 17.31 -6.02
N LEU A 27 3.92 17.42 -5.40
CA LEU A 27 4.45 16.39 -4.52
C LEU A 27 3.49 16.04 -3.38
N ILE A 28 2.84 17.03 -2.76
CA ILE A 28 1.83 16.79 -1.71
C ILE A 28 0.64 15.97 -2.26
N VAL A 29 0.10 16.35 -3.43
CA VAL A 29 -1.02 15.64 -4.05
C VAL A 29 -0.63 14.20 -4.36
N VAL A 30 0.54 14.00 -4.99
CA VAL A 30 1.06 12.67 -5.32
C VAL A 30 1.28 11.83 -4.07
N PHE A 31 1.81 12.42 -3.00
CA PHE A 31 2.02 11.73 -1.73
C PHE A 31 0.70 11.26 -1.11
N ILE A 32 -0.33 12.12 -1.11
CA ILE A 32 -1.68 11.75 -0.63
C ILE A 32 -2.26 10.62 -1.49
N CYS A 33 -2.18 10.71 -2.82
CA CYS A 33 -2.66 9.67 -3.73
C CYS A 33 -1.94 8.33 -3.50
N ASN A 34 -0.60 8.34 -3.37
CA ASN A 34 0.19 7.14 -3.13
C ASN A 34 -0.11 6.52 -1.77
N PHE A 35 -0.18 7.34 -0.71
CA PHE A 35 -0.50 6.86 0.64
C PHE A 35 -1.89 6.25 0.68
N TRP A 36 -2.89 6.94 0.12
CA TRP A 36 -4.27 6.49 0.10
C TRP A 36 -4.45 5.25 -0.76
N GLY A 37 -3.85 5.20 -1.95
CA GLY A 37 -3.87 4.03 -2.83
C GLY A 37 -3.23 2.80 -2.18
N HIS A 38 -2.10 2.97 -1.49
CA HIS A 38 -1.44 1.87 -0.79
C HIS A 38 -2.25 1.38 0.42
N PHE A 39 -2.85 2.30 1.17
CA PHE A 39 -3.71 1.98 2.30
C PHE A 39 -4.96 1.21 1.85
N ASP A 40 -5.64 1.70 0.81
CA ASP A 40 -6.83 1.07 0.22
C ASP A 40 -6.49 -0.34 -0.32
N ALA A 41 -5.35 -0.50 -1.01
CA ALA A 41 -4.89 -1.80 -1.50
C ALA A 41 -4.52 -2.78 -0.37
N SER A 42 -3.90 -2.30 0.71
CA SER A 42 -3.50 -3.14 1.85
C SER A 42 -4.69 -3.68 2.64
N LEU A 43 -5.79 -2.92 2.67
CA LEU A 43 -7.01 -3.31 3.39
C LEU A 43 -7.86 -4.31 2.62
N ARG A 44 -7.73 -4.33 1.29
CA ARG A 44 -8.49 -5.21 0.40
C ARG A 44 -7.77 -6.50 0.05
N TYR A 45 -6.45 -6.57 0.21
CA TYR A 45 -5.72 -7.81 -0.03
C TYR A 45 -6.17 -8.92 0.96
N PRO A 46 -6.51 -10.14 0.51
CA PRO A 46 -6.38 -10.72 -0.84
C PRO A 46 -7.75 -10.97 -1.50
N ILE A 47 -8.61 -9.96 -1.59
CA ILE A 47 -9.89 -10.04 -2.31
C ILE A 47 -9.65 -9.53 -3.73
N VAL A 48 -10.05 -10.33 -4.72
CA VAL A 48 -10.07 -9.90 -6.12
C VAL A 48 -11.40 -9.19 -6.33
N HIS A 49 -11.34 -7.91 -6.72
CA HIS A 49 -12.53 -7.13 -7.04
C HIS A 49 -12.73 -7.09 -8.56
N ASP A 50 -13.98 -7.11 -9.00
CA ASP A 50 -14.33 -6.92 -10.40
C ASP A 50 -14.04 -5.49 -10.87
N LEU A 51 -13.85 -5.32 -12.17
CA LEU A 51 -13.61 -4.00 -12.79
C LEU A 51 -14.79 -3.03 -12.62
N ASP A 52 -15.99 -3.55 -12.42
CA ASP A 52 -17.20 -2.75 -12.18
C ASP A 52 -17.39 -2.37 -10.70
N SER A 53 -16.49 -2.79 -9.82
CA SER A 53 -16.55 -2.45 -8.40
C SER A 53 -16.24 -0.96 -8.15
N PHE A 54 -16.82 -0.41 -7.08
CA PHE A 54 -16.52 0.96 -6.61
C PHE A 54 -15.02 1.16 -6.33
N PHE A 55 -14.30 0.07 -6.05
CA PHE A 55 -12.85 0.07 -5.90
C PHE A 55 -12.13 0.49 -7.18
N ALA A 56 -12.46 -0.13 -8.31
CA ALA A 56 -11.83 0.18 -9.59
C ALA A 56 -12.05 1.65 -9.96
N LEU A 57 -13.27 2.16 -9.74
CA LEU A 57 -13.59 3.57 -9.95
C LEU A 57 -12.77 4.49 -9.03
N LYS A 58 -12.62 4.15 -7.75
CA LYS A 58 -11.81 4.91 -6.80
C LYS A 58 -10.32 4.92 -7.18
N GLN A 59 -9.78 3.79 -7.61
CA GLN A 59 -8.39 3.70 -8.08
C GLN A 59 -8.19 4.51 -9.36
N LEU A 60 -9.13 4.44 -10.31
CA LEU A 60 -9.12 5.27 -11.51
C LEU A 60 -9.14 6.76 -11.14
N PHE A 61 -9.99 7.16 -10.20
CA PHE A 61 -10.04 8.54 -9.72
C PHE A 61 -8.70 9.00 -9.11
N LEU A 62 -8.05 8.16 -8.29
CA LEU A 62 -6.73 8.48 -7.72
C LEU A 62 -5.66 8.62 -8.81
N VAL A 63 -5.69 7.77 -9.84
CA VAL A 63 -4.78 7.84 -10.98
C VAL A 63 -5.00 9.12 -11.79
N LEU A 64 -6.26 9.50 -12.04
CA LEU A 64 -6.61 10.75 -12.72
C LEU A 64 -6.18 11.97 -11.91
N LEU A 65 -6.41 11.96 -10.60
CA LEU A 65 -5.99 13.04 -9.70
C LEU A 65 -4.46 13.18 -9.67
N LYS A 66 -3.73 12.07 -9.62
CA LYS A 66 -2.27 12.03 -9.69
C LYS A 66 -1.77 12.58 -11.04
N THR A 67 -2.41 12.18 -12.14
CA THR A 67 -2.12 12.67 -13.49
C THR A 67 -2.32 14.18 -13.60
N ALA A 68 -3.47 14.70 -13.13
CA ALA A 68 -3.72 16.13 -13.09
C ALA A 68 -2.70 16.86 -12.21
N GLY A 69 -2.34 16.28 -11.06
CA GLY A 69 -1.29 16.78 -10.18
C GLY A 69 0.07 16.92 -10.89
N TYR A 70 0.45 15.95 -11.72
CA TYR A 70 1.67 16.05 -12.54
C TYR A 70 1.55 17.14 -13.60
N LEU A 71 0.49 17.15 -14.40
CA LEU A 71 0.30 18.11 -15.49
C LEU A 71 0.31 19.57 -14.99
N LEU A 72 -0.28 19.83 -13.82
CA LEU A 72 -0.29 21.14 -13.18
C LEU A 72 1.00 21.45 -12.40
N GLY A 73 1.78 20.42 -12.08
CA GLY A 73 2.94 20.48 -11.19
C GLY A 73 4.28 20.67 -11.88
N PHE A 74 4.39 20.24 -13.14
CA PHE A 74 5.63 20.33 -13.91
C PHE A 74 5.96 21.77 -14.27
N ARG A 75 7.18 22.20 -13.93
CA ARG A 75 7.71 23.50 -14.35
C ARG A 75 8.26 23.36 -15.77
N GLU A 76 7.88 24.28 -16.65
CA GLU A 76 8.35 24.33 -18.05
C GLU A 76 8.13 23.00 -18.80
N VAL A 77 6.86 22.57 -18.90
CA VAL A 77 6.46 21.28 -19.49
C VAL A 77 7.10 21.03 -20.87
N THR A 78 7.26 22.07 -21.69
CA THR A 78 7.86 21.95 -23.04
C THR A 78 9.32 21.55 -23.01
N LYS A 79 10.11 22.01 -22.02
CA LYS A 79 11.53 21.62 -21.87
C LYS A 79 11.68 20.26 -21.20
N ASN A 80 10.76 19.93 -20.30
CA ASN A 80 10.77 18.70 -19.51
C ASN A 80 9.80 17.63 -20.01
N LEU A 81 9.37 17.71 -21.27
CA LEU A 81 8.31 16.85 -21.82
C LEU A 81 8.67 15.36 -21.70
N GLY A 82 9.92 15.00 -21.99
CA GLY A 82 10.40 13.62 -21.85
C GLY A 82 10.28 13.09 -20.42
N TRP A 83 10.62 13.91 -19.42
CA TRP A 83 10.46 13.56 -18.00
C TRP A 83 9.00 13.47 -17.59
N ALA A 84 8.14 14.36 -18.09
CA ALA A 84 6.71 14.31 -17.83
C ALA A 84 6.07 13.04 -18.41
N VAL A 85 6.40 12.70 -19.66
CA VAL A 85 5.92 11.47 -20.31
C VAL A 85 6.44 10.24 -19.57
N LEU A 86 7.73 10.19 -19.22
CA LEU A 86 8.29 9.06 -18.49
C LEU A 86 7.62 8.90 -17.12
N ALA A 87 7.46 9.98 -16.35
CA ALA A 87 6.82 9.94 -15.04
C ALA A 87 5.36 9.47 -15.15
N LEU A 88 4.61 9.94 -16.16
CA LEU A 88 3.25 9.46 -16.42
C LEU A 88 3.24 7.98 -16.82
N LEU A 89 4.12 7.55 -17.70
CA LEU A 89 4.16 6.16 -18.18
C LEU A 89 4.52 5.20 -17.03
N VAL A 90 5.51 5.57 -16.22
CA VAL A 90 5.87 4.81 -15.02
C VAL A 90 4.74 4.83 -14.00
N ASN A 91 4.15 5.97 -13.66
CA ASN A 91 3.19 6.04 -12.56
C ASN A 91 1.77 5.62 -12.92
N VAL A 92 1.33 5.87 -14.15
CA VAL A 92 -0.03 5.58 -14.60
C VAL A 92 -0.11 4.19 -15.20
N CYS A 93 0.87 3.77 -16.02
CA CYS A 93 0.81 2.47 -16.69
C CYS A 93 1.29 1.32 -15.81
N THR A 94 2.17 1.53 -14.83
CA THR A 94 2.58 0.43 -13.95
C THR A 94 1.46 -0.05 -13.04
N VAL A 95 0.51 0.80 -12.66
CA VAL A 95 -0.62 0.43 -11.79
C VAL A 95 -1.49 -0.69 -12.42
N PRO A 96 -2.05 -0.54 -13.64
CA PRO A 96 -2.82 -1.60 -14.27
C PRO A 96 -1.97 -2.83 -14.58
N ILE A 97 -0.68 -2.66 -14.92
CA ILE A 97 0.22 -3.81 -15.14
C ILE A 97 0.43 -4.59 -13.84
N ILE A 98 0.75 -3.91 -12.74
CA ILE A 98 0.92 -4.54 -11.42
C ILE A 98 -0.38 -5.23 -11.02
N TRP A 99 -1.54 -4.59 -11.24
CA TRP A 99 -2.84 -5.19 -10.96
C TRP A 99 -3.08 -6.46 -11.78
N LEU A 100 -2.85 -6.42 -13.11
CA LEU A 100 -2.97 -7.58 -13.99
C LEU A 100 -2.03 -8.72 -13.56
N THR A 101 -0.78 -8.40 -13.18
CA THR A 101 0.18 -9.41 -12.72
C THR A 101 -0.10 -9.93 -11.31
N ALA A 102 -0.88 -9.19 -10.51
CA ALA A 102 -1.28 -9.60 -9.17
C ALA A 102 -2.53 -10.49 -9.18
N LEU A 103 -3.27 -10.55 -10.30
CA LEU A 103 -4.36 -11.50 -10.47
C LEU A 103 -3.80 -12.93 -10.43
N PRO A 104 -4.38 -13.84 -9.63
CA PRO A 104 -4.01 -15.25 -9.63
C PRO A 104 -4.54 -15.90 -10.92
N ILE A 105 -3.84 -15.68 -12.04
CA ILE A 105 -4.15 -16.30 -13.33
C ILE A 105 -3.89 -17.81 -13.19
N GLY A 106 -4.95 -18.58 -12.98
CA GLY A 106 -4.90 -20.05 -12.96
C GLY A 106 -5.37 -20.75 -11.69
N ASP A 107 -5.76 -20.03 -10.62
CA ASP A 107 -6.31 -20.67 -9.41
C ASP A 107 -7.83 -20.44 -9.28
N VAL A 108 -8.60 -21.24 -10.01
CA VAL A 108 -10.07 -21.20 -10.05
C VAL A 108 -10.72 -21.52 -8.70
N ASN A 109 -10.04 -22.27 -7.81
CA ASN A 109 -10.60 -22.65 -6.51
C ASN A 109 -10.59 -21.48 -5.51
N SER A 110 -9.60 -20.60 -5.60
CA SER A 110 -9.48 -19.41 -4.73
C SER A 110 -10.50 -18.31 -5.06
N TYR A 111 -11.07 -18.32 -6.26
CA TYR A 111 -12.00 -17.29 -6.74
C TYR A 111 -13.39 -17.41 -6.10
N HIS A 112 -13.90 -18.64 -5.94
CA HIS A 112 -15.27 -18.86 -5.44
C HIS A 112 -15.41 -18.72 -3.92
N GLN A 113 -14.32 -18.77 -3.17
CA GLN A 113 -14.37 -18.77 -1.70
C GLN A 113 -14.57 -17.38 -1.07
N LYS A 114 -14.55 -16.29 -1.86
CA LYS A 114 -14.56 -14.91 -1.33
C LYS A 114 -15.64 -13.98 -1.89
N HIS A 115 -16.46 -14.42 -2.85
CA HIS A 115 -17.54 -13.59 -3.39
C HIS A 115 -18.67 -13.31 -2.39
N ASP A 116 -18.74 -14.04 -1.28
CA ASP A 116 -19.79 -13.88 -0.25
C ASP A 116 -19.40 -12.89 0.86
N VAL A 117 -18.20 -12.31 0.79
CA VAL A 117 -17.84 -11.21 1.68
C VAL A 117 -18.46 -9.94 1.10
N LEU A 118 -19.58 -9.51 1.69
CA LEU A 118 -20.23 -8.24 1.38
C LEU A 118 -19.16 -7.16 1.19
N ASP A 119 -19.18 -6.48 0.05
CA ASP A 119 -18.28 -5.38 -0.30
C ASP A 119 -18.63 -4.16 0.59
N GLU A 120 -18.37 -4.28 1.90
CA GLU A 120 -18.57 -3.21 2.86
C GLU A 120 -17.58 -2.10 2.55
N ASP A 121 -18.11 -0.90 2.30
CA ASP A 121 -17.29 0.26 2.00
C ASP A 121 -16.26 0.47 3.11
N LEU A 122 -15.00 0.64 2.71
CA LEU A 122 -13.88 0.80 3.62
C LEU A 122 -14.10 1.99 4.56
N ALA A 123 -14.75 3.05 4.07
CA ALA A 123 -15.12 4.19 4.88
C ALA A 123 -16.04 3.78 6.04
N ILE A 124 -17.02 2.91 5.78
CA ILE A 124 -17.91 2.35 6.80
C ILE A 124 -17.13 1.48 7.76
N ARG A 125 -16.23 0.61 7.27
CA ARG A 125 -15.40 -0.23 8.14
C ARG A 125 -14.49 0.58 9.07
N ILE A 126 -13.84 1.62 8.54
CA ILE A 126 -13.01 2.53 9.33
C ILE A 126 -13.88 3.29 10.32
N TRP A 127 -15.02 3.82 9.87
CA TRP A 127 -15.97 4.53 10.71
C TRP A 127 -16.47 3.64 11.86
N CYS A 128 -16.92 2.43 11.58
CA CYS A 128 -17.29 1.43 12.57
C CYS A 128 -16.13 1.09 13.50
N THR A 129 -14.90 0.93 12.98
CA THR A 129 -13.71 0.70 13.82
C THR A 129 -13.42 1.87 14.75
N LEU A 130 -13.70 3.10 14.32
CA LEU A 130 -13.48 4.31 15.12
C LEU A 130 -14.61 4.56 16.13
N THR A 131 -15.85 4.23 15.78
CA THR A 131 -17.05 4.52 16.58
C THR A 131 -17.41 3.38 17.54
N VAL A 132 -17.15 2.12 17.16
CA VAL A 132 -17.51 0.93 17.92
C VAL A 132 -16.30 0.44 18.72
N SER A 133 -16.39 0.51 20.05
CA SER A 133 -15.29 0.18 20.96
C SER A 133 -14.86 -1.29 20.90
N THR A 134 -15.80 -2.21 20.63
CA THR A 134 -15.54 -3.66 20.50
C THR A 134 -14.74 -3.96 19.24
N GLU A 135 -15.14 -3.40 18.09
CA GLU A 135 -14.40 -3.50 16.82
C GLU A 135 -13.01 -2.86 16.93
N ARG A 136 -12.91 -1.73 17.63
CA ARG A 136 -11.62 -1.07 17.90
C ARG A 136 -10.67 -2.00 18.67
N ALA A 137 -11.16 -2.67 19.72
CA ALA A 137 -10.34 -3.60 20.50
C ALA A 137 -9.88 -4.80 19.65
N ALA A 138 -10.77 -5.34 18.81
CA ALA A 138 -10.43 -6.42 17.88
C ALA A 138 -9.41 -5.98 16.82
N ALA A 139 -9.57 -4.79 16.24
CA ALA A 139 -8.63 -4.21 15.27
C ALA A 139 -7.24 -3.98 15.89
N VAL A 140 -7.19 -3.43 17.11
CA VAL A 140 -5.93 -3.23 17.85
C VAL A 140 -5.26 -4.57 18.15
N ALA A 141 -6.03 -5.59 18.54
CA ALA A 141 -5.48 -6.94 18.78
C ALA A 141 -4.88 -7.54 17.50
N ARG A 142 -5.57 -7.41 16.36
CA ARG A 142 -5.07 -7.84 15.04
C ARG A 142 -3.80 -7.07 14.66
N PHE A 143 -3.79 -5.75 14.81
CA PHE A 143 -2.62 -4.93 14.53
C PHE A 143 -1.43 -5.32 15.40
N LYS A 144 -1.62 -5.50 16.71
CA LYS A 144 -0.57 -5.98 17.62
C LYS A 144 -0.05 -7.35 17.20
N ALA A 145 -0.93 -8.29 16.84
CA ALA A 145 -0.52 -9.61 16.39
C ALA A 145 0.32 -9.55 15.09
N THR A 146 -0.09 -8.74 14.11
CA THR A 146 0.65 -8.55 12.86
C THR A 146 1.99 -7.84 13.09
N ALA A 147 2.01 -6.79 13.91
CA ALA A 147 3.23 -6.07 14.28
C ALA A 147 4.24 -7.00 14.96
N ARG A 148 3.78 -7.88 15.86
CA ARG A 148 4.63 -8.92 16.46
C ARG A 148 5.20 -9.89 15.44
N LYS A 149 4.38 -10.36 14.49
CA LYS A 149 4.85 -11.24 13.40
C LYS A 149 5.90 -10.54 12.54
N ALA A 150 5.68 -9.27 12.18
CA ALA A 150 6.62 -8.48 11.41
C ALA A 150 7.93 -8.26 12.18
N LEU A 151 7.85 -7.86 13.44
CA LEU A 151 9.02 -7.66 14.31
C LEU A 151 9.80 -8.95 14.51
N ALA A 152 9.11 -10.09 14.67
CA ALA A 152 9.75 -11.40 14.71
C ALA A 152 10.46 -11.74 13.39
N GLY A 153 9.86 -11.41 12.25
CA GLY A 153 10.49 -11.56 10.93
C GLY A 153 11.75 -10.72 10.78
N VAL A 154 11.70 -9.44 11.17
CA VAL A 154 12.86 -8.53 11.15
C VAL A 154 13.97 -9.02 12.09
N ALA A 155 13.63 -9.43 13.32
CA ALA A 155 14.58 -9.95 14.29
C ALA A 155 15.24 -11.28 13.85
N LYS A 156 14.56 -12.06 12.98
CA LYS A 156 15.15 -13.23 12.32
C LYS A 156 16.14 -12.82 11.23
N ALA A 157 15.77 -11.85 10.39
CA ALA A 157 16.62 -11.37 9.31
C ALA A 157 17.88 -10.63 9.81
N VAL A 158 17.78 -9.92 10.94
CA VAL A 158 18.87 -9.12 11.52
C VAL A 158 19.08 -9.50 12.98
N PRO A 159 20.02 -10.43 13.28
CA PRO A 159 20.24 -10.94 14.64
C PRO A 159 20.61 -9.86 15.67
N MET A 160 21.24 -8.78 15.22
CA MET A 160 21.62 -7.65 16.08
C MET A 160 20.42 -6.90 16.67
N LEU A 161 19.23 -7.00 16.06
CA LEU A 161 18.02 -6.37 16.57
C LEU A 161 17.27 -7.23 17.60
N LYS A 162 17.67 -8.47 17.84
CA LYS A 162 17.05 -9.37 18.84
C LYS A 162 16.97 -8.75 20.24
N PRO A 163 18.04 -8.21 20.85
CA PRO A 163 17.96 -7.65 22.20
C PRO A 163 17.02 -6.43 22.27
N ALA A 164 16.99 -5.59 21.23
CA ALA A 164 16.07 -4.46 21.15
C ALA A 164 14.60 -4.92 21.01
N ALA A 165 14.32 -5.89 20.13
CA ALA A 165 12.99 -6.45 19.96
C ALA A 165 12.45 -7.12 21.24
N LEU A 166 13.30 -7.83 21.97
CA LEU A 166 12.96 -8.45 23.26
C LEU A 166 12.69 -7.43 24.38
N ARG A 167 13.33 -6.25 24.31
CA ARG A 167 13.09 -5.16 25.26
C ARG A 167 11.75 -4.47 25.01
N ILE A 168 11.31 -4.41 23.75
CA ILE A 168 10.05 -3.79 23.35
C ILE A 168 8.86 -4.70 23.68
N ASP A 169 8.94 -5.99 23.38
CA ASP A 169 7.88 -6.94 23.71
C ASP A 169 8.45 -8.29 24.19
N PRO A 170 8.48 -8.54 25.52
CA PRO A 170 9.03 -9.78 26.07
C PRO A 170 8.20 -11.02 25.68
N THR A 171 6.99 -10.87 25.16
CA THR A 171 6.19 -12.01 24.68
C THR A 171 6.74 -12.61 23.38
N LEU A 172 7.59 -11.87 22.63
CA LEU A 172 8.27 -12.35 21.43
C LEU A 172 9.27 -13.48 21.71
N VAL A 173 9.77 -13.63 22.94
CA VAL A 173 10.68 -14.71 23.34
C VAL A 173 10.11 -16.07 22.95
N ARG A 174 8.81 -16.28 23.17
CA ARG A 174 8.12 -17.55 22.87
C ARG A 174 8.08 -17.84 21.37
N ILE A 175 7.79 -16.82 20.56
CA ILE A 175 7.69 -16.95 19.09
C ILE A 175 9.07 -17.19 18.46
N LEU A 176 10.11 -16.54 18.99
CA LEU A 176 11.49 -16.71 18.51
C LEU A 176 12.07 -18.07 18.89
N LYS A 177 11.80 -18.57 20.11
CA LYS A 177 12.21 -19.92 20.54
C LYS A 177 11.48 -21.04 19.81
N ALA A 178 10.18 -20.88 19.55
CA ALA A 178 9.38 -21.92 18.88
C ALA A 178 9.79 -22.17 17.41
N ASN A 179 10.58 -21.28 16.82
CA ASN A 179 11.02 -21.38 15.42
C ASN A 179 12.56 -21.48 15.27
N SER A 180 13.28 -21.80 16.34
CA SER A 180 14.74 -22.00 16.32
C SER A 180 15.15 -23.49 16.39
N VAL A 181 14.19 -24.38 16.17
CA VAL A 181 14.37 -25.82 15.93
C VAL A 181 14.14 -26.05 14.44
#